data_AF-A0A971IZI1-F1
#
_entry.id   AF-A0A971IZI1-F1
#
_cell.length_a   1.000
_cell.length_b   1.000
_cell.length_c   1.000
_cell.angle_alpha   90.00
_cell.angle_beta   90.00
_cell.angle_gamma   90.00
#
_symmetry.space_group_name_H-M   'P 1'
#
loop_
_entity.id
_entity.type
_entity.pdbx_description
1 polymer ?
#
loop_
_entity_poly.entity_id
_entity_poly.type
_entity_poly.pdbx_seq_one_letter_code
_entity_poly.pdbx_strand_id
1 'polypeptide(L)'
;FSDEGAPRRVLLSGLSGALYDQLVAESAKRGFELIDVDAVGGGRSAGDTGGAAGAGCGAGGLEPDRLAGEYGVTQGFDDIVVLGVPAPEFVEQASKHLANGGIFAIIATSPMARRVQIDVGRVHYDGLHFVGTPSGSVADAYKMQRSSQLKDGGSAWIIGAGGPMGQMHAQVSVSGTSGPALVLATDIDDERLSEVEARFGEMASAKGTRMVTLNPKKVDSTEFDNTVAELTGSGKFDDVVVMVPVPALIEQGADFVAGGGVLNIFAGVPRGTMAGLDISAVYLNGTRWVGSSGSRISDLQYTLEQTQKGELSPNHSVAAIGGVNAAAEGIRAVKEGLFPGKIVIFPQLVDLPLIPLPRMAEYLPNVAEKLTPAGMWTKEAEDELLRSHLKL
;
A
#
# COMPACT_ATOMS: atom_id res chain seq x y z
N PHE A 1 21.18 -13.63 -4.60
CA PHE A 1 21.11 -14.87 -3.81
C PHE A 1 22.41 -15.22 -3.05
N SER A 2 23.27 -14.28 -2.63
CA SER A 2 24.48 -14.66 -1.87
C SER A 2 24.23 -14.88 -0.37
N ASP A 3 23.15 -14.34 0.20
CA ASP A 3 22.98 -14.29 1.66
C ASP A 3 21.60 -14.74 2.18
N GLU A 4 20.65 -15.10 1.31
CA GLU A 4 19.25 -15.44 1.68
C GLU A 4 18.85 -16.90 1.39
N GLY A 5 19.83 -17.76 1.07
CA GLY A 5 19.58 -19.13 0.62
C GLY A 5 19.33 -19.20 -0.89
N ALA A 6 19.80 -20.27 -1.52
CA ALA A 6 19.47 -20.55 -2.92
C ALA A 6 17.99 -21.01 -3.02
N PRO A 7 17.31 -20.78 -4.17
CA PRO A 7 16.00 -21.39 -4.39
C PRO A 7 16.12 -22.91 -4.21
N ARG A 8 15.08 -23.58 -3.70
CA ARG A 8 15.11 -25.05 -3.58
C ARG A 8 14.88 -25.74 -4.93
N ARG A 9 13.99 -25.15 -5.73
CA ARG A 9 13.58 -25.63 -7.04
C ARG A 9 13.37 -24.44 -7.97
N VAL A 10 13.80 -24.59 -9.22
CA VAL A 10 13.62 -23.61 -10.28
C VAL A 10 13.00 -24.32 -11.48
N LEU A 11 11.84 -23.83 -11.93
CA LEU A 11 11.18 -24.32 -13.13
C LEU A 11 11.51 -23.37 -14.28
N LEU A 12 12.02 -23.90 -15.39
CA LEU A 12 12.35 -23.15 -16.59
C LEU A 12 11.42 -23.57 -17.73
N SER A 13 11.04 -22.60 -18.55
CA SER A 13 10.39 -22.81 -19.85
C SER A 13 10.76 -21.66 -20.78
N GLY A 14 10.83 -21.93 -22.07
CA GLY A 14 11.18 -20.97 -23.12
C GLY A 14 12.63 -20.47 -23.05
N LEU A 15 13.48 -21.09 -22.21
CA LEU A 15 14.88 -20.69 -22.03
C LEU A 15 15.84 -21.61 -22.78
N SER A 16 16.79 -21.00 -23.47
CA SER A 16 17.82 -21.69 -24.24
C SER A 16 19.13 -20.90 -24.27
N GLY A 17 20.20 -21.53 -24.76
CA GLY A 17 21.51 -20.90 -24.93
C GLY A 17 22.23 -20.57 -23.63
N ALA A 18 23.06 -19.53 -23.65
CA ALA A 18 24.02 -19.23 -22.59
C ALA A 18 23.40 -19.05 -21.19
N LEU A 19 22.19 -18.49 -21.10
CA LEU A 19 21.49 -18.33 -19.82
C LEU A 19 21.03 -19.68 -19.26
N TYR A 20 20.52 -20.57 -20.11
CA TYR A 20 20.16 -21.93 -19.71
C TYR A 20 21.39 -22.68 -19.20
N ASP A 21 22.50 -22.63 -19.94
CA ASP A 21 23.75 -23.28 -19.56
C ASP A 21 24.29 -22.75 -18.22
N GLN A 22 24.17 -21.43 -18.01
CA GLN A 22 24.54 -20.79 -16.75
C GLN A 22 23.68 -21.29 -15.58
N LEU A 23 22.36 -21.41 -15.76
CA LEU A 23 21.45 -21.91 -14.74
C LEU A 23 21.74 -23.39 -14.40
N VAL A 24 22.04 -24.22 -15.40
CA VAL A 24 22.48 -25.60 -15.19
C VAL A 24 23.75 -25.64 -14.35
N ALA A 25 24.77 -24.84 -14.71
CA ALA A 25 26.02 -24.78 -13.96
C ALA A 25 25.83 -24.28 -12.52
N GLU A 26 25.00 -23.25 -12.32
CA GLU A 26 24.71 -22.71 -10.98
C GLU A 26 23.86 -23.68 -10.14
N SER A 27 22.96 -24.47 -10.76
CA SER A 27 22.18 -25.51 -10.06
C SER A 27 23.07 -26.56 -9.43
N ALA A 28 24.06 -27.05 -10.19
CA ALA A 28 25.05 -28.02 -9.72
C ALA A 28 25.93 -27.43 -8.60
N LYS A 29 26.28 -26.15 -8.70
CA LYS A 29 27.13 -25.45 -7.73
C LYS A 29 26.41 -25.13 -6.41
N ARG A 30 25.13 -24.75 -6.49
CA ARG A 30 24.35 -24.28 -5.33
C ARG A 30 23.36 -25.31 -4.78
N GLY A 31 23.20 -26.45 -5.46
CA GLY A 31 22.41 -27.58 -4.97
C GLY A 31 20.91 -27.39 -5.06
N PHE A 32 20.42 -26.65 -6.05
CA PHE A 32 18.98 -26.49 -6.29
C PHE A 32 18.49 -27.38 -7.42
N GLU A 33 17.24 -27.83 -7.34
CA GLU A 33 16.60 -28.65 -8.37
C GLU A 33 16.24 -27.76 -9.57
N LEU A 34 16.81 -28.04 -10.74
CA LEU A 34 16.47 -27.35 -11.99
C LEU A 34 15.58 -28.25 -12.85
N ILE A 35 14.40 -27.76 -13.21
CA ILE A 35 13.42 -28.49 -14.00
C ILE A 35 13.16 -27.70 -15.29
N ASP A 36 13.63 -28.22 -16.42
CA ASP A 36 13.27 -27.71 -17.74
C ASP A 36 11.96 -28.38 -18.20
N VAL A 37 10.86 -27.65 -18.13
CA VAL A 37 9.53 -28.20 -18.42
C VAL A 37 9.34 -28.50 -19.91
N ASP A 38 10.11 -27.85 -20.78
CA ASP A 38 10.08 -28.08 -22.24
C ASP A 38 10.81 -29.36 -22.62
N ALA A 39 11.79 -29.77 -21.81
CA ALA A 39 12.54 -31.02 -21.99
C ALA A 39 11.74 -32.26 -21.53
N VAL A 40 10.91 -32.11 -20.49
CA VAL A 40 10.11 -33.22 -19.90
C VAL A 40 8.82 -33.49 -20.69
N GLY A 41 8.29 -32.49 -21.41
CA GLY A 41 7.04 -32.59 -22.20
C GLY A 41 7.16 -33.15 -23.62
N GLY A 42 8.35 -33.57 -24.08
CA GLY A 42 8.53 -34.20 -25.40
C GLY A 42 8.70 -33.25 -26.60
N GLY A 43 9.12 -32.00 -26.38
CA GLY A 43 9.24 -30.98 -27.44
C GLY A 43 10.65 -30.71 -28.00
N ARG A 44 11.73 -31.13 -27.31
CA ARG A 44 13.10 -30.92 -27.82
C ARG A 44 13.57 -32.13 -28.63
N SER A 45 13.38 -32.08 -29.95
CA SER A 45 14.15 -32.93 -30.86
C SER A 45 15.58 -32.41 -30.92
N ALA A 46 16.57 -33.26 -30.61
CA ALA A 46 17.99 -32.93 -30.70
C ALA A 46 18.36 -32.61 -32.16
N GLY A 47 18.41 -31.33 -32.52
CA GLY A 47 18.81 -30.92 -33.87
C GLY A 47 18.70 -29.44 -34.22
N ASP A 48 17.97 -28.62 -33.47
CA ASP A 48 17.74 -27.23 -33.88
C ASP A 48 18.80 -26.26 -33.33
N THR A 49 19.95 -26.23 -34.00
CA THR A 49 20.97 -25.19 -33.83
C THR A 49 20.87 -24.18 -34.98
N GLY A 50 20.11 -23.10 -34.80
CA GLY A 50 20.26 -21.91 -35.63
C GLY A 50 18.98 -21.10 -35.86
N GLY A 51 18.88 -19.94 -35.20
CA GLY A 51 17.86 -18.94 -35.56
C GLY A 51 17.70 -17.82 -34.55
N ALA A 52 18.56 -16.81 -34.62
CA ALA A 52 18.31 -15.52 -33.98
C ALA A 52 17.31 -14.72 -34.84
N ALA A 53 16.08 -14.50 -34.32
CA ALA A 53 15.26 -13.28 -34.49
C ALA A 53 13.78 -13.61 -34.21
N GLY A 54 13.18 -12.90 -33.24
CA GLY A 54 11.73 -12.74 -33.16
C GLY A 54 10.94 -13.88 -32.50
N ALA A 55 11.29 -14.29 -31.28
CA ALA A 55 10.39 -15.12 -30.47
C ALA A 55 9.34 -14.23 -29.78
N GLY A 56 8.28 -13.89 -30.51
CA GLY A 56 6.99 -13.73 -29.84
C GLY A 56 6.68 -15.04 -29.13
N CYS A 57 6.25 -14.98 -27.88
CA CYS A 57 5.83 -16.16 -27.11
C CYS A 57 4.66 -16.85 -27.83
N GLY A 58 4.97 -17.75 -28.75
CA GLY A 58 3.99 -18.47 -29.55
C GLY A 58 3.34 -19.57 -28.73
N ALA A 59 2.07 -19.39 -28.38
CA ALA A 59 0.94 -20.32 -28.36
C ALA A 59 1.14 -21.87 -28.21
N GLY A 60 2.20 -22.32 -27.56
CA GLY A 60 2.34 -23.63 -26.91
C GLY A 60 2.69 -23.44 -25.43
N GLY A 61 2.11 -22.38 -24.85
CA GLY A 61 2.69 -21.61 -23.75
C GLY A 61 2.68 -22.29 -22.39
N LEU A 62 3.61 -21.84 -21.55
CA LEU A 62 3.55 -21.97 -20.09
C LEU A 62 2.11 -21.80 -19.61
N GLU A 63 1.53 -22.87 -19.06
CA GLU A 63 0.27 -22.80 -18.34
C GLU A 63 0.57 -22.86 -16.83
N PRO A 64 0.54 -21.73 -16.11
CA PRO A 64 0.85 -21.67 -14.69
C PRO A 64 0.01 -22.65 -13.85
N ASP A 65 -1.27 -22.82 -14.21
CA ASP A 65 -2.19 -23.78 -13.59
C ASP A 65 -1.66 -25.23 -13.69
N ARG A 66 -1.22 -25.61 -14.90
CA ARG A 66 -0.65 -26.93 -15.17
C ARG A 66 0.63 -27.15 -14.37
N LEU A 67 1.54 -26.18 -14.38
CA LEU A 67 2.82 -26.27 -13.66
C LEU A 67 2.61 -26.39 -12.16
N ALA A 68 1.68 -25.60 -11.60
CA ALA A 68 1.37 -25.67 -10.19
C ALA A 68 0.86 -27.06 -9.79
N GLY A 69 0.00 -27.67 -10.63
CA GLY A 69 -0.50 -29.03 -10.43
C GLY A 69 0.58 -30.11 -10.58
N GLU A 70 1.32 -30.10 -11.70
CA GLU A 70 2.31 -31.14 -12.03
C GLU A 70 3.46 -31.21 -11.02
N TYR A 71 3.91 -30.05 -10.50
CA TYR A 71 5.05 -29.97 -9.60
C TYR A 71 4.68 -29.81 -8.13
N GLY A 72 3.40 -30.02 -7.78
CA GLY A 72 2.91 -30.05 -6.41
C GLY A 72 3.05 -28.71 -5.67
N VAL A 73 2.95 -27.59 -6.41
CA VAL A 73 3.02 -26.24 -5.86
C VAL A 73 1.66 -25.91 -5.21
N THR A 74 1.53 -26.24 -3.93
CA THR A 74 0.25 -26.13 -3.20
C THR A 74 0.01 -24.75 -2.58
N GLN A 75 1.08 -24.00 -2.29
CA GLN A 75 0.99 -22.67 -1.67
C GLN A 75 1.27 -21.53 -2.64
N GLY A 76 1.53 -21.83 -3.92
CA GLY A 76 2.01 -20.88 -4.92
C GLY A 76 3.53 -20.83 -5.04
N PHE A 77 4.02 -20.10 -6.04
CA PHE A 77 5.43 -19.81 -6.28
C PHE A 77 5.88 -18.65 -5.40
N ASP A 78 7.02 -18.80 -4.75
CA ASP A 78 7.66 -17.69 -4.02
C ASP A 78 8.04 -16.56 -4.99
N ASP A 79 8.69 -16.92 -6.11
CA ASP A 79 9.08 -15.96 -7.15
C ASP A 79 8.63 -16.44 -8.53
N ILE A 80 8.10 -15.53 -9.35
CA ILE A 80 7.87 -15.72 -10.79
C ILE A 80 8.71 -14.67 -11.53
N VAL A 81 9.64 -15.13 -12.37
CA VAL A 81 10.54 -14.25 -13.13
C VAL A 81 10.26 -14.36 -14.62
N VAL A 82 9.99 -13.22 -15.26
CA VAL A 82 9.69 -13.12 -16.69
C VAL A 82 10.79 -12.33 -17.39
N LEU A 83 11.37 -12.92 -18.45
CA LEU A 83 12.36 -12.27 -19.29
C LEU A 83 11.72 -11.88 -20.63
N GLY A 84 11.78 -10.59 -20.97
CA GLY A 84 11.08 -10.02 -22.12
C GLY A 84 9.70 -9.48 -21.77
N VAL A 85 8.99 -8.96 -22.78
CA VAL A 85 7.64 -8.40 -22.61
C VAL A 85 6.61 -9.54 -22.63
N PRO A 86 5.96 -9.87 -21.50
CA PRO A 86 4.93 -10.90 -21.49
C PRO A 86 3.66 -10.46 -22.19
N ALA A 87 2.86 -11.43 -22.63
CA ALA A 87 1.46 -11.19 -22.96
C ALA A 87 0.69 -10.75 -21.69
N PRO A 88 -0.21 -9.76 -21.76
CA PRO A 88 -1.06 -9.34 -20.64
C PRO A 88 -1.79 -10.51 -19.97
N GLU A 89 -2.32 -11.43 -20.78
CA GLU A 89 -3.08 -12.60 -20.31
C GLU A 89 -2.20 -13.54 -19.48
N PHE A 90 -0.92 -13.67 -19.85
CA PHE A 90 0.04 -14.47 -19.09
C PHE A 90 0.28 -13.89 -17.70
N VAL A 91 0.45 -12.57 -17.58
CA VAL A 91 0.63 -11.90 -16.28
C VAL A 91 -0.61 -12.10 -15.39
N GLU A 92 -1.80 -11.92 -15.96
CA GLU A 92 -3.08 -12.09 -15.26
C GLU A 92 -3.30 -13.54 -14.79
N GLN A 93 -2.79 -14.53 -15.51
CA GLN A 93 -2.83 -15.94 -15.10
C GLN A 93 -1.74 -16.27 -14.08
N ALA A 94 -0.47 -15.97 -14.41
CA ALA A 94 0.67 -16.36 -13.60
C ALA A 94 0.67 -15.70 -12.21
N SER A 95 0.24 -14.44 -12.10
CA SER A 95 0.17 -13.74 -10.80
C SER A 95 -0.78 -14.42 -9.80
N LYS A 96 -1.79 -15.18 -10.26
CA LYS A 96 -2.68 -15.96 -9.38
C LYS A 96 -1.94 -17.07 -8.64
N HIS A 97 -0.83 -17.54 -9.19
CA HIS A 97 -0.05 -18.62 -8.60
C HIS A 97 1.08 -18.14 -7.71
N LEU A 98 1.20 -16.84 -7.41
CA LEU A 98 2.14 -16.39 -6.38
C LEU A 98 1.72 -16.90 -5.00
N ALA A 99 2.69 -17.23 -4.17
CA ALA A 99 2.48 -17.48 -2.75
C ALA A 99 2.27 -16.17 -1.97
N ASN A 100 1.90 -16.28 -0.70
CA ASN A 100 1.92 -15.13 0.21
C ASN A 100 3.36 -14.60 0.34
N GLY A 101 3.56 -13.30 0.17
CA GLY A 101 4.86 -12.65 0.10
C GLY A 101 5.56 -12.78 -1.24
N GLY A 102 4.90 -13.38 -2.25
CA GLY A 102 5.54 -13.74 -3.50
C GLY A 102 5.89 -12.55 -4.39
N ILE A 103 6.95 -12.71 -5.17
CA ILE A 103 7.51 -11.68 -6.05
C ILE A 103 7.24 -12.03 -7.51
N PHE A 104 6.66 -11.10 -8.25
CA PHE A 104 6.54 -11.16 -9.71
C PHE A 104 7.54 -10.18 -10.35
N ALA A 105 8.62 -10.70 -10.93
CA ALA A 105 9.69 -9.90 -11.51
C ALA A 105 9.61 -9.89 -13.04
N ILE A 106 9.58 -8.70 -13.65
CA ILE A 106 9.58 -8.53 -15.11
C ILE A 106 10.85 -7.80 -15.56
N ILE A 107 11.61 -8.42 -16.46
CA ILE A 107 12.83 -7.86 -17.04
C ILE A 107 12.54 -7.53 -18.52
N ALA A 108 12.23 -6.26 -18.79
CA ALA A 108 11.74 -5.83 -20.09
C ALA A 108 12.10 -4.36 -20.38
N THR A 109 12.34 -4.03 -21.64
CA THR A 109 12.76 -2.69 -22.10
C THR A 109 11.66 -1.94 -22.86
N SER A 110 10.47 -2.53 -23.00
CA SER A 110 9.36 -1.96 -23.76
C SER A 110 8.04 -2.15 -23.02
N PRO A 111 7.06 -1.25 -23.20
CA PRO A 111 5.77 -1.35 -22.53
C PRO A 111 4.96 -2.55 -23.04
N MET A 112 4.05 -3.03 -22.20
CA MET A 112 3.06 -4.04 -22.57
C MET A 112 1.96 -3.43 -23.45
N ALA A 113 1.24 -4.28 -24.16
CA ALA A 113 0.21 -3.84 -25.12
C ALA A 113 -1.01 -3.16 -24.44
N ARG A 114 -1.29 -3.50 -23.19
CA ARG A 114 -2.40 -2.94 -22.39
C ARG A 114 -2.13 -3.08 -20.90
N ARG A 115 -2.93 -2.39 -20.09
CA ARG A 115 -3.06 -2.64 -18.65
C ARG A 115 -3.48 -4.08 -18.38
N VAL A 116 -3.10 -4.58 -17.21
CA VAL A 116 -3.41 -5.93 -16.72
C VAL A 116 -4.32 -5.87 -15.50
N GLN A 117 -5.17 -6.87 -15.36
CA GLN A 117 -6.00 -7.07 -14.18
C GLN A 117 -5.17 -7.69 -13.06
N ILE A 118 -4.94 -6.94 -11.99
CA ILE A 118 -4.19 -7.38 -10.81
C ILE A 118 -5.12 -7.50 -9.61
N ASP A 119 -4.98 -8.59 -8.86
CA ASP A 119 -5.69 -8.78 -7.60
C ASP A 119 -5.08 -7.88 -6.52
N VAL A 120 -5.60 -6.66 -6.41
CA VAL A 120 -5.15 -5.66 -5.45
C VAL A 120 -5.49 -6.04 -4.00
N GLY A 121 -6.44 -6.95 -3.80
CA GLY A 121 -6.72 -7.53 -2.49
C GLY A 121 -5.59 -8.45 -2.02
N ARG A 122 -4.98 -9.20 -2.93
CA ARG A 122 -3.78 -10.00 -2.63
C ARG A 122 -2.52 -9.15 -2.51
N VAL A 123 -2.38 -8.05 -3.27
CA VAL A 123 -1.33 -7.05 -2.98
C VAL A 123 -1.41 -6.56 -1.54
N HIS A 124 -2.63 -6.29 -1.05
CA HIS A 124 -2.85 -5.82 0.32
C HIS A 124 -2.66 -6.90 1.41
N TYR A 125 -3.32 -8.05 1.27
CA TYR A 125 -3.39 -9.03 2.34
C TYR A 125 -2.37 -10.16 2.24
N ASP A 126 -1.94 -10.50 1.03
CA ASP A 126 -0.94 -11.57 0.81
C ASP A 126 0.46 -10.98 0.68
N GLY A 127 0.60 -9.66 0.55
CA GLY A 127 1.90 -9.00 0.41
C GLY A 127 2.59 -9.33 -0.91
N LEU A 128 1.81 -9.38 -2.00
CA LEU A 128 2.39 -9.61 -3.33
C LEU A 128 3.23 -8.41 -3.76
N HIS A 129 4.40 -8.70 -4.34
CA HIS A 129 5.33 -7.70 -4.82
C HIS A 129 5.51 -7.80 -6.33
N PHE A 130 5.17 -6.73 -7.05
CA PHE A 130 5.51 -6.60 -8.47
C PHE A 130 6.78 -5.77 -8.58
N VAL A 131 7.80 -6.32 -9.24
CA VAL A 131 9.11 -5.68 -9.40
C VAL A 131 9.60 -5.82 -10.84
N GLY A 132 10.61 -5.03 -11.22
CA GLY A 132 11.20 -5.16 -12.53
C GLY A 132 12.29 -4.16 -12.84
N THR A 133 12.87 -4.30 -14.02
CA THR A 133 13.97 -3.46 -14.50
C THR A 133 14.10 -3.54 -16.02
N PRO A 134 14.56 -2.46 -16.68
CA PRO A 134 14.95 -2.50 -18.08
C PRO A 134 16.43 -2.90 -18.29
N SER A 135 17.21 -3.10 -17.22
CA SER A 135 18.68 -3.27 -17.31
C SER A 135 19.15 -4.63 -17.86
N GLY A 136 18.23 -5.57 -18.13
CA GLY A 136 18.57 -6.94 -18.54
C GLY A 136 19.14 -7.82 -17.41
N SER A 137 19.32 -7.28 -16.20
CA SER A 137 19.82 -7.99 -15.02
C SER A 137 18.67 -8.36 -14.10
N VAL A 138 18.44 -9.66 -13.89
CA VAL A 138 17.44 -10.14 -12.91
C VAL A 138 17.74 -9.59 -11.51
N ALA A 139 19.01 -9.53 -11.12
CA ALA A 139 19.41 -9.04 -9.80
C ALA A 139 19.01 -7.57 -9.56
N ASP A 140 18.95 -6.75 -10.61
CA ASP A 140 18.54 -5.35 -10.46
C ASP A 140 17.05 -5.21 -10.14
N ALA A 141 16.20 -6.13 -10.63
CA ALA A 141 14.77 -6.13 -10.34
C ALA A 141 14.48 -6.32 -8.84
N TYR A 142 15.34 -7.05 -8.13
CA TYR A 142 15.18 -7.33 -6.69
C TYR A 142 15.79 -6.24 -5.80
N LYS A 143 16.43 -5.20 -6.36
CA LYS A 143 16.98 -4.12 -5.56
C LYS A 143 15.85 -3.25 -4.99
N MET A 144 15.83 -3.10 -3.66
CA MET A 144 14.94 -2.17 -2.99
C MET A 144 15.46 -0.73 -3.16
N GLN A 145 14.88 0.01 -4.10
CA GLN A 145 15.25 1.39 -4.41
C GLN A 145 14.64 2.41 -3.44
N ARG A 146 13.50 2.08 -2.81
CA ARG A 146 12.79 2.98 -1.91
C ARG A 146 11.95 2.20 -0.89
N SER A 147 11.84 2.72 0.34
CA SER A 147 10.90 2.24 1.37
C SER A 147 9.47 2.72 1.09
N SER A 148 8.50 2.17 1.83
CA SER A 148 7.10 2.60 1.82
C SER A 148 6.82 3.83 2.68
N GLN A 149 7.87 4.48 3.21
CA GLN A 149 7.72 5.74 3.95
C GLN A 149 7.44 6.88 2.97
N LEU A 150 6.61 7.83 3.40
CA LEU A 150 6.36 9.05 2.64
C LEU A 150 7.68 9.78 2.37
N LYS A 151 7.86 10.24 1.14
CA LYS A 151 9.12 10.85 0.70
C LYS A 151 9.34 12.18 1.40
N ASP A 152 10.48 12.30 2.06
CA ASP A 152 10.91 13.58 2.63
C ASP A 152 11.11 14.63 1.53
N GLY A 153 10.49 15.80 1.71
CA GLY A 153 10.44 16.87 0.70
C GLY A 153 9.64 16.53 -0.57
N GLY A 154 8.99 15.37 -0.64
CA GLY A 154 8.21 14.93 -1.79
C GLY A 154 6.76 15.41 -1.76
N SER A 155 5.94 14.77 -2.59
CA SER A 155 4.51 15.01 -2.72
C SER A 155 3.71 13.75 -2.40
N ALA A 156 2.72 13.88 -1.51
CA ALA A 156 1.84 12.80 -1.10
C ALA A 156 0.37 13.11 -1.41
N TRP A 157 -0.36 12.13 -1.95
CA TRP A 157 -1.81 12.20 -2.12
C TRP A 157 -2.49 11.11 -1.30
N ILE A 158 -3.37 11.50 -0.39
CA ILE A 158 -4.17 10.62 0.46
C ILE A 158 -5.62 10.63 -0.06
N ILE A 159 -6.05 9.53 -0.66
CA ILE A 159 -7.40 9.35 -1.19
C ILE A 159 -8.28 8.73 -0.09
N GLY A 160 -9.39 9.39 0.27
CA GLY A 160 -10.23 9.02 1.42
C GLY A 160 -9.67 9.53 2.75
N ALA A 161 -9.09 10.73 2.74
CA ALA A 161 -8.41 11.33 3.87
C ALA A 161 -9.35 11.68 5.04
N GLY A 162 -10.65 11.85 4.79
CA GLY A 162 -11.61 12.26 5.80
C GLY A 162 -12.05 11.15 6.75
N GLY A 163 -11.90 9.89 6.36
CA GLY A 163 -12.18 8.73 7.22
C GLY A 163 -11.12 8.51 8.31
N PRO A 164 -11.39 7.68 9.35
CA PRO A 164 -10.50 7.54 10.51
C PRO A 164 -9.06 7.16 10.15
N MET A 165 -8.87 6.22 9.21
CA MET A 165 -7.52 5.82 8.77
C MET A 165 -6.87 6.87 7.86
N GLY A 166 -7.68 7.60 7.09
CA GLY A 166 -7.22 8.72 6.29
C GLY A 166 -6.71 9.87 7.14
N GLN A 167 -7.42 10.20 8.22
CA GLN A 167 -6.98 11.22 9.18
C GLN A 167 -5.69 10.81 9.88
N MET A 168 -5.52 9.53 10.22
CA MET A 168 -4.25 9.02 10.76
C MET A 168 -3.10 9.15 9.76
N HIS A 169 -3.32 8.87 8.47
CA HIS A 169 -2.30 9.07 7.44
C HIS A 169 -2.01 10.55 7.19
N ALA A 170 -3.03 11.41 7.22
CA ALA A 170 -2.87 12.85 7.14
C ALA A 170 -2.03 13.35 8.31
N GLN A 171 -2.34 12.91 9.54
CA GLN A 171 -1.54 13.20 10.72
C GLN A 171 -0.08 12.76 10.53
N VAL A 172 0.17 11.50 10.19
CA VAL A 172 1.54 10.97 10.01
C VAL A 172 2.31 11.79 8.97
N SER A 173 1.65 12.19 7.88
CA SER A 173 2.28 13.00 6.82
C SER A 173 2.75 14.38 7.28
N VAL A 174 2.24 14.89 8.40
CA VAL A 174 2.61 16.20 8.96
C VAL A 174 3.15 16.14 10.39
N SER A 175 3.26 14.95 11.00
CA SER A 175 3.68 14.79 12.40
C SER A 175 5.17 14.47 12.58
N GLY A 176 5.84 13.92 11.56
CA GLY A 176 7.28 13.64 11.61
C GLY A 176 8.19 14.88 11.62
N THR A 177 9.48 14.66 11.86
CA THR A 177 10.58 15.61 11.60
C THR A 177 11.01 15.60 10.13
N SER A 178 10.68 14.53 9.41
CA SER A 178 10.75 14.39 7.96
C SER A 178 9.36 14.08 7.41
N GLY A 179 9.12 14.46 6.16
CA GLY A 179 7.83 14.27 5.52
C GLY A 179 7.68 15.00 4.19
N PRO A 180 6.57 14.79 3.49
CA PRO A 180 6.31 15.45 2.22
C PRO A 180 6.21 16.97 2.39
N ALA A 181 6.70 17.70 1.39
CA ALA A 181 6.52 19.15 1.28
C ALA A 181 5.11 19.53 0.83
N LEU A 182 4.39 18.60 0.17
CA LEU A 182 3.01 18.76 -0.27
C LEU A 182 2.18 17.54 0.12
N VAL A 183 1.02 17.79 0.73
CA VAL A 183 0.00 16.77 1.02
C VAL A 183 -1.32 17.18 0.39
N LEU A 184 -1.79 16.40 -0.56
CA LEU A 184 -3.15 16.47 -1.08
C LEU A 184 -4.03 15.47 -0.31
N ALA A 185 -5.08 15.96 0.34
CA ALA A 185 -6.06 15.16 1.06
C ALA A 185 -7.41 15.24 0.32
N THR A 186 -7.91 14.11 -0.18
CA THR A 186 -9.20 14.08 -0.88
C THR A 186 -10.22 13.22 -0.15
N ASP A 187 -11.46 13.69 -0.12
CA ASP A 187 -12.63 12.96 0.40
C ASP A 187 -13.88 13.50 -0.29
N ILE A 188 -14.95 12.70 -0.32
CA ILE A 188 -16.21 13.10 -0.96
C ILE A 188 -17.09 13.98 -0.06
N ASP A 189 -16.69 14.13 1.21
CA ASP A 189 -17.43 14.81 2.26
C ASP A 189 -16.66 16.08 2.71
N ASP A 190 -17.28 17.25 2.53
CA ASP A 190 -16.69 18.55 2.86
C ASP A 190 -16.52 18.75 4.37
N GLU A 191 -17.42 18.19 5.19
CA GLU A 191 -17.33 18.31 6.65
C GLU A 191 -16.10 17.53 7.14
N ARG A 192 -15.89 16.32 6.62
CA ARG A 192 -14.70 15.52 6.94
C ARG A 192 -13.40 16.17 6.46
N LEU A 193 -13.39 16.80 5.29
CA LEU A 193 -12.23 17.55 4.81
C LEU A 193 -11.94 18.78 5.69
N SER A 194 -12.97 19.51 6.09
CA SER A 194 -12.83 20.65 6.99
C SER A 194 -12.24 20.24 8.34
N GLU A 195 -12.61 19.06 8.84
CA GLU A 195 -12.00 18.49 10.06
C GLU A 195 -10.52 18.12 9.87
N VAL A 196 -10.14 17.54 8.72
CA VAL A 196 -8.73 17.25 8.40
C VAL A 196 -7.91 18.55 8.44
N GLU A 197 -8.41 19.60 7.78
CA GLU A 197 -7.74 20.91 7.75
C GLU A 197 -7.68 21.54 9.15
N ALA A 198 -8.78 21.53 9.91
CA ALA A 198 -8.82 22.07 11.26
C ALA A 198 -7.87 21.36 12.23
N ARG A 199 -7.73 20.03 12.11
CA ARG A 199 -6.86 19.23 12.99
C ARG A 199 -5.37 19.34 12.62
N PHE A 200 -5.05 19.39 11.33
CA PHE A 200 -3.68 19.17 10.85
C PHE A 200 -3.09 20.32 10.03
N GLY A 201 -3.88 21.30 9.59
CA GLY A 201 -3.42 22.40 8.73
C GLY A 201 -2.38 23.31 9.40
N GLU A 202 -2.61 23.70 10.67
CA GLU A 202 -1.64 24.50 11.42
C GLU A 202 -0.33 23.73 11.66
N MET A 203 -0.44 22.44 12.00
CA MET A 203 0.71 21.56 12.17
C MET A 203 1.51 21.41 10.88
N ALA A 204 0.83 21.24 9.75
CA ALA A 204 1.44 21.17 8.42
C ALA A 204 2.22 22.46 8.11
N SER A 205 1.56 23.61 8.27
CA SER A 205 2.15 24.92 8.02
C SER A 205 3.37 25.20 8.90
N ALA A 206 3.28 24.88 10.19
CA ALA A 206 4.37 25.03 11.15
C ALA A 206 5.63 24.22 10.78
N LYS A 207 5.46 23.17 9.98
CA LYS A 207 6.57 22.31 9.48
C LYS A 207 6.93 22.54 8.02
N GLY A 208 6.32 23.54 7.38
CA GLY A 208 6.58 23.83 5.97
C GLY A 208 5.94 22.85 4.98
N THR A 209 5.01 22.00 5.44
CA THR A 209 4.21 21.16 4.55
C THR A 209 2.99 21.93 4.07
N ARG A 210 2.83 22.06 2.75
CA ARG A 210 1.61 22.58 2.15
C ARG A 210 0.54 21.49 2.16
N MET A 211 -0.48 21.62 3.01
CA MET A 211 -1.65 20.74 3.00
C MET A 211 -2.76 21.36 2.14
N VAL A 212 -3.35 20.57 1.25
CA VAL A 212 -4.46 20.97 0.37
C VAL A 212 -5.56 19.94 0.49
N THR A 213 -6.78 20.39 0.77
CA THR A 213 -7.98 19.54 0.76
C THR A 213 -8.77 19.74 -0.52
N LEU A 214 -9.27 18.67 -1.13
CA LEU A 214 -10.07 18.76 -2.36
C LEU A 214 -11.19 17.72 -2.38
N ASN A 215 -12.42 18.17 -2.65
CA ASN A 215 -13.57 17.29 -2.85
C ASN A 215 -13.79 17.01 -4.34
N PRO A 216 -13.59 15.76 -4.82
CA PRO A 216 -13.74 15.42 -6.23
C PRO A 216 -15.20 15.53 -6.74
N LYS A 217 -16.21 15.68 -5.87
CA LYS A 217 -17.61 15.90 -6.28
C LYS A 217 -17.94 17.35 -6.62
N LYS A 218 -17.05 18.30 -6.29
CA LYS A 218 -17.29 19.75 -6.46
C LYS A 218 -16.70 20.33 -7.73
N VAL A 219 -15.82 19.58 -8.36
CA VAL A 219 -15.15 19.92 -9.61
C VAL A 219 -15.51 18.84 -10.64
N ASP A 220 -15.48 19.18 -11.92
CA ASP A 220 -15.56 18.14 -12.93
C ASP A 220 -14.27 17.30 -12.97
N SER A 221 -14.31 16.13 -13.62
CA SER A 221 -13.17 15.21 -13.63
C SER A 221 -11.92 15.81 -14.30
N THR A 222 -12.11 16.65 -15.33
CA THR A 222 -11.00 17.28 -16.04
C THR A 222 -10.38 18.39 -15.18
N GLU A 223 -11.22 19.20 -14.54
CA GLU A 223 -10.78 20.21 -13.58
C GLU A 223 -10.07 19.59 -12.37
N PHE A 224 -10.57 18.45 -11.87
CA PHE A 224 -9.91 17.70 -10.81
C PHE A 224 -8.50 17.28 -11.23
N ASP A 225 -8.37 16.58 -12.37
CA ASP A 225 -7.07 16.11 -12.85
C ASP A 225 -6.10 17.26 -13.12
N ASN A 226 -6.60 18.38 -13.66
CA ASN A 226 -5.80 19.59 -13.86
C ASN A 226 -5.33 20.19 -12.53
N THR A 227 -6.22 20.33 -11.55
CA THR A 227 -5.90 20.85 -10.21
C THR A 227 -4.84 19.98 -9.55
N VAL A 228 -5.03 18.66 -9.59
CA VAL A 228 -4.09 17.69 -9.04
C VAL A 228 -2.73 17.79 -9.74
N ALA A 229 -2.72 18.02 -11.06
CA ALA A 229 -1.49 18.14 -11.82
C ALA A 229 -0.72 19.44 -11.58
N GLU A 230 -1.42 20.56 -11.43
CA GLU A 230 -0.84 21.86 -11.13
C GLU A 230 -0.16 21.91 -9.75
N LEU A 231 -0.66 21.14 -8.77
CA LEU A 231 -0.10 21.10 -7.42
C LEU A 231 1.35 20.62 -7.37
N THR A 232 1.72 19.66 -8.20
CA THR A 232 3.05 19.03 -8.20
C THR A 232 3.95 19.53 -9.33
N GLY A 233 3.41 20.31 -10.28
CA GLY A 233 4.07 20.77 -11.50
C GLY A 233 4.40 19.66 -12.52
N SER A 234 4.61 18.43 -12.04
CA SER A 234 4.88 17.24 -12.86
C SER A 234 3.63 16.47 -13.24
N GLY A 235 2.48 16.74 -12.60
CA GLY A 235 1.29 15.93 -12.78
C GLY A 235 1.24 14.66 -11.93
N LYS A 236 2.26 14.38 -11.12
CA LYS A 236 2.45 13.10 -10.40
C LYS A 236 2.90 13.30 -8.96
N PHE A 237 2.67 12.29 -8.13
CA PHE A 237 3.01 12.25 -6.72
C PHE A 237 4.09 11.19 -6.45
N ASP A 238 4.98 11.49 -5.52
CA ASP A 238 5.95 10.51 -5.02
C ASP A 238 5.25 9.40 -4.23
N ASP A 239 4.15 9.73 -3.55
CA ASP A 239 3.35 8.82 -2.75
C ASP A 239 1.86 9.00 -3.03
N VAL A 240 1.17 7.92 -3.37
CA VAL A 240 -0.30 7.90 -3.44
C VAL A 240 -0.81 6.82 -2.49
N VAL A 241 -1.61 7.22 -1.52
CA VAL A 241 -2.11 6.35 -0.45
C VAL A 241 -3.63 6.25 -0.55
N VAL A 242 -4.13 5.05 -0.81
CA VAL A 242 -5.55 4.80 -1.08
C VAL A 242 -6.21 4.19 0.16
N MET A 243 -7.09 4.98 0.81
CA MET A 243 -7.81 4.60 2.03
C MET A 243 -9.21 4.03 1.76
N VAL A 244 -9.63 3.94 0.50
CA VAL A 244 -10.96 3.47 0.11
C VAL A 244 -10.85 2.21 -0.75
N PRO A 245 -11.61 1.12 -0.44
CA PRO A 245 -11.48 -0.16 -1.13
C PRO A 245 -12.26 -0.18 -2.45
N VAL A 246 -12.00 0.81 -3.33
CA VAL A 246 -12.69 0.99 -4.61
C VAL A 246 -11.65 0.85 -5.73
N PRO A 247 -11.75 -0.17 -6.60
CA PRO A 247 -10.79 -0.42 -7.69
C PRO A 247 -10.52 0.81 -8.56
N ALA A 248 -11.58 1.52 -8.97
CA ALA A 248 -11.44 2.71 -9.79
C ALA A 248 -10.59 3.81 -9.15
N LEU A 249 -10.61 3.95 -7.81
CA LEU A 249 -9.76 4.91 -7.10
C LEU A 249 -8.31 4.42 -6.98
N ILE A 250 -8.10 3.11 -6.92
CA ILE A 250 -6.76 2.51 -6.96
C ILE A 250 -6.15 2.70 -8.35
N GLU A 251 -6.92 2.47 -9.41
CA GLU A 251 -6.50 2.69 -10.79
C GLU A 251 -6.19 4.16 -11.06
N GLN A 252 -7.07 5.07 -10.63
CA GLN A 252 -6.82 6.51 -10.70
C GLN A 252 -5.55 6.86 -9.92
N GLY A 253 -5.43 6.41 -8.67
CA GLY A 253 -4.26 6.69 -7.85
C GLY A 253 -2.95 6.20 -8.50
N ALA A 254 -2.97 5.01 -9.10
CA ALA A 254 -1.83 4.44 -9.83
C ALA A 254 -1.38 5.35 -10.99
N ASP A 255 -2.34 5.96 -11.69
CA ASP A 255 -2.05 6.86 -12.80
C ASP A 255 -1.34 8.13 -12.35
N PHE A 256 -1.49 8.55 -11.10
CA PHE A 256 -0.83 9.74 -10.56
C PHE A 256 0.50 9.45 -9.87
N VAL A 257 1.02 8.22 -9.88
CA VAL A 257 2.31 7.90 -9.25
C VAL A 257 3.48 8.30 -10.15
N ALA A 258 4.47 8.99 -9.58
CA ALA A 258 5.69 9.38 -10.26
C ALA A 258 6.63 8.18 -10.51
N GLY A 259 7.62 8.34 -11.39
CA GLY A 259 8.71 7.38 -11.52
C GLY A 259 9.45 7.22 -10.18
N GLY A 260 9.67 5.99 -9.75
CA GLY A 260 10.21 5.64 -8.43
C GLY A 260 9.24 5.89 -7.26
N GLY A 261 8.00 6.27 -7.56
CA GLY A 261 6.95 6.53 -6.57
C GLY A 261 6.30 5.27 -6.02
N VAL A 262 5.46 5.45 -5.00
CA VAL A 262 4.78 4.38 -4.28
C VAL A 262 3.27 4.57 -4.33
N LEU A 263 2.55 3.54 -4.79
CA LEU A 263 1.12 3.35 -4.58
C LEU A 263 0.92 2.47 -3.34
N ASN A 264 0.34 3.02 -2.29
CA ASN A 264 -0.02 2.29 -1.08
C ASN A 264 -1.53 2.00 -1.06
N ILE A 265 -1.88 0.73 -1.25
CA ILE A 265 -3.24 0.19 -1.26
C ILE A 265 -3.57 -0.25 0.18
N PHE A 266 -4.04 0.69 1.00
CA PHE A 266 -4.24 0.46 2.43
C PHE A 266 -5.65 -0.03 2.79
N ALA A 267 -6.63 0.24 1.95
CA ALA A 267 -8.05 0.28 2.30
C ALA A 267 -8.76 -1.03 2.73
N GLY A 268 -8.04 -2.12 3.06
CA GLY A 268 -8.66 -3.40 3.40
C GLY A 268 -9.42 -4.01 2.22
N VAL A 269 -8.75 -4.10 1.07
CA VAL A 269 -9.34 -4.52 -0.19
C VAL A 269 -9.58 -6.04 -0.19
N PRO A 270 -10.83 -6.53 -0.38
CA PRO A 270 -11.09 -7.98 -0.38
C PRO A 270 -10.26 -8.72 -1.44
N ARG A 271 -9.73 -9.90 -1.08
CA ARG A 271 -9.08 -10.80 -2.05
C ARG A 271 -10.02 -11.12 -3.21
N GLY A 272 -9.49 -11.17 -4.42
CA GLY A 272 -10.27 -11.32 -5.66
C GLY A 272 -10.79 -9.99 -6.24
N THR A 273 -10.50 -8.87 -5.58
CA THR A 273 -10.79 -7.54 -6.14
C THR A 273 -9.75 -7.20 -7.19
N MET A 274 -10.18 -7.09 -8.45
CA MET A 274 -9.31 -6.81 -9.58
C MET A 274 -9.28 -5.32 -9.90
N ALA A 275 -8.09 -4.81 -10.26
CA ALA A 275 -7.89 -3.46 -10.77
C ALA A 275 -7.02 -3.50 -12.05
N GLY A 276 -7.38 -2.69 -13.04
CA GLY A 276 -6.65 -2.50 -14.28
C GLY A 276 -5.45 -1.58 -14.11
N LEU A 277 -4.26 -2.16 -13.89
CA LEU A 277 -3.04 -1.41 -13.62
C LEU A 277 -2.04 -1.49 -14.77
N ASP A 278 -1.30 -0.41 -14.99
CA ASP A 278 -0.17 -0.40 -15.91
C ASP A 278 1.08 -0.97 -15.23
N ILE A 279 1.27 -2.28 -15.35
CA ILE A 279 2.46 -2.96 -14.81
C ILE A 279 3.76 -2.53 -15.50
N SER A 280 3.69 -1.90 -16.69
CA SER A 280 4.88 -1.35 -17.33
C SER A 280 5.51 -0.23 -16.52
N ALA A 281 4.73 0.53 -15.74
CA ALA A 281 5.27 1.52 -14.81
C ALA A 281 6.21 0.90 -13.75
N VAL A 282 5.97 -0.35 -13.34
CA VAL A 282 6.81 -1.05 -12.36
C VAL A 282 8.21 -1.28 -12.91
N TYR A 283 8.33 -1.88 -14.10
CA TYR A 283 9.63 -2.28 -14.64
C TYR A 283 10.32 -1.21 -15.50
N LEU A 284 9.59 -0.22 -16.03
CA LEU A 284 10.18 0.88 -16.79
C LEU A 284 10.50 2.09 -15.91
N ASN A 285 9.62 2.42 -14.96
CA ASN A 285 9.71 3.65 -14.17
C ASN A 285 10.01 3.40 -12.70
N GLY A 286 10.12 2.14 -12.25
CA GLY A 286 10.44 1.80 -10.86
C GLY A 286 9.31 2.11 -9.87
N THR A 287 8.07 2.28 -10.35
CA THR A 287 6.90 2.47 -9.49
C THR A 287 6.66 1.21 -8.64
N ARG A 288 6.24 1.39 -7.39
CA ARG A 288 5.92 0.28 -6.47
C ARG A 288 4.46 0.27 -6.09
N TRP A 289 3.88 -0.91 -6.03
CA TRP A 289 2.57 -1.12 -5.43
C TRP A 289 2.77 -1.92 -4.15
N VAL A 290 2.32 -1.34 -3.05
CA VAL A 290 2.43 -1.93 -1.73
C VAL A 290 1.05 -1.96 -1.09
N GLY A 291 0.83 -2.93 -0.24
CA GLY A 291 -0.24 -2.87 0.74
C GLY A 291 0.24 -3.47 2.04
N SER A 292 -0.42 -3.11 3.13
CA SER A 292 -0.06 -3.59 4.46
C SER A 292 -1.31 -3.93 5.25
N SER A 293 -1.26 -5.07 5.93
CA SER A 293 -2.28 -5.47 6.88
C SER A 293 -1.63 -5.88 8.19
N GLY A 294 -2.15 -5.36 9.31
CA GLY A 294 -1.58 -5.57 10.63
C GLY A 294 -0.28 -4.77 10.85
N SER A 295 0.44 -5.14 11.90
CA SER A 295 1.69 -4.50 12.31
C SER A 295 2.60 -5.54 12.94
N ARG A 296 3.90 -5.47 12.64
CA ARG A 296 4.93 -6.25 13.34
C ARG A 296 5.15 -5.65 14.73
N ILE A 297 5.74 -6.43 15.63
CA ILE A 297 6.14 -5.92 16.96
C ILE A 297 7.07 -4.70 16.82
N SER A 298 7.98 -4.72 15.83
CA SER A 298 8.84 -3.58 15.51
C SER A 298 8.07 -2.31 15.16
N ASP A 299 6.93 -2.44 14.48
CA ASP A 299 6.11 -1.30 14.05
C ASP A 299 5.36 -0.70 15.25
N LEU A 300 4.93 -1.55 16.18
CA LEU A 300 4.34 -1.13 17.45
C LEU A 300 5.37 -0.41 18.34
N GLN A 301 6.59 -0.95 18.42
CA GLN A 301 7.70 -0.32 19.14
C GLN A 301 8.04 1.05 18.54
N TYR A 302 8.16 1.13 17.22
CA TYR A 302 8.40 2.39 16.52
C TYR A 302 7.31 3.42 16.84
N THR A 303 6.03 3.04 16.75
CA THR A 303 4.90 3.93 17.07
C THR A 303 4.95 4.43 18.51
N LEU A 304 5.30 3.56 19.46
CA LEU A 304 5.48 3.93 20.87
C LEU A 304 6.63 4.92 21.04
N GLU A 305 7.77 4.68 20.41
CA GLU A 305 8.93 5.58 20.45
C GLU A 305 8.61 6.97 19.88
N GLN A 306 7.93 7.03 18.73
CA GLN A 306 7.51 8.31 18.13
C GLN A 306 6.50 9.05 19.01
N THR A 307 5.61 8.31 19.69
CA THR A 307 4.68 8.89 20.65
C THR A 307 5.40 9.47 21.88
N GLN A 308 6.37 8.74 22.43
CA GLN A 308 7.17 9.20 23.56
C GLN A 308 8.02 10.43 23.24
N LYS A 309 8.49 10.56 21.99
CA LYS A 309 9.20 11.74 21.50
C LYS A 309 8.28 12.94 21.21
N GLY A 310 6.96 12.75 21.22
CA GLY A 310 5.99 13.77 20.79
C GLY A 310 5.95 13.99 19.28
N GLU A 311 6.62 13.15 18.48
CA GLU A 311 6.60 13.18 17.01
C GLU A 311 5.32 12.56 16.43
N LEU A 312 4.56 11.82 17.23
CA LEU A 312 3.25 11.32 16.87
C LEU A 312 2.33 11.41 18.10
N SER A 313 1.06 11.72 17.89
CA SER A 313 0.08 11.79 18.98
C SER A 313 -1.15 10.95 18.64
N PRO A 314 -1.23 9.69 19.10
CA PRO A 314 -2.39 8.84 18.87
C PRO A 314 -3.70 9.47 19.38
N ASN A 315 -3.61 10.35 20.38
CA ASN A 315 -4.74 11.09 20.94
C ASN A 315 -5.47 11.96 19.90
N HIS A 316 -4.79 12.44 18.86
CA HIS A 316 -5.43 13.24 17.81
C HIS A 316 -6.43 12.45 16.97
N SER A 317 -6.40 11.12 17.03
CA SER A 317 -7.39 10.26 16.37
C SER A 317 -8.68 10.10 17.17
N VAL A 318 -8.73 10.51 18.44
CA VAL A 318 -9.92 10.36 19.28
C VAL A 318 -11.02 11.32 18.78
N ALA A 319 -12.25 10.81 18.72
CA ALA A 319 -13.44 11.57 18.33
C ALA A 319 -14.58 11.46 19.34
N ALA A 320 -14.61 10.39 20.14
CA ALA A 320 -15.54 10.24 21.25
C ALA A 320 -14.93 9.41 22.38
N ILE A 321 -15.44 9.59 23.59
CA ILE A 321 -15.10 8.79 24.76
C ILE A 321 -16.37 8.20 25.39
N GLY A 322 -16.24 7.10 26.15
CA GLY A 322 -17.35 6.55 26.91
C GLY A 322 -16.93 5.52 27.94
N GLY A 323 -17.88 5.12 28.79
CA GLY A 323 -17.72 4.06 29.77
C GLY A 323 -17.92 2.67 29.20
N VAL A 324 -17.67 1.62 29.99
CA VAL A 324 -17.92 0.23 29.53
C VAL A 324 -19.38 0.00 29.13
N ASN A 325 -20.35 0.65 29.79
CA ASN A 325 -21.76 0.53 29.44
C ASN A 325 -22.10 1.20 28.09
N ALA A 326 -21.26 2.15 27.63
CA ALA A 326 -21.41 2.79 26.33
C ALA A 326 -20.82 1.95 25.17
N ALA A 327 -20.12 0.84 25.44
CA ALA A 327 -19.43 0.08 24.40
C ALA A 327 -20.35 -0.42 23.27
N ALA A 328 -21.54 -0.91 23.60
CA ALA A 328 -22.51 -1.37 22.61
C ALA A 328 -23.07 -0.23 21.74
N GLU A 329 -23.20 0.98 22.29
CA GLU A 329 -23.53 2.18 21.54
C GLU A 329 -22.36 2.61 20.65
N GLY A 330 -21.13 2.59 21.19
CA GLY A 330 -19.91 2.90 20.43
C GLY A 330 -19.72 1.99 19.21
N ILE A 331 -19.95 0.67 19.35
CA ILE A 331 -19.88 -0.26 18.21
C ILE A 331 -20.92 0.06 17.14
N ARG A 332 -22.15 0.44 17.53
CA ARG A 332 -23.19 0.88 16.59
C ARG A 332 -22.78 2.18 15.88
N ALA A 333 -22.24 3.15 16.63
CA ALA A 333 -21.74 4.40 16.08
C ALA A 333 -20.62 4.20 15.05
N VAL A 334 -19.71 3.23 15.28
CA VAL A 334 -18.69 2.85 14.29
C VAL A 334 -19.33 2.27 13.02
N LYS A 335 -20.30 1.35 13.17
CA LYS A 335 -21.02 0.76 12.04
C LYS A 335 -21.76 1.80 11.20
N GLU A 336 -22.32 2.81 11.85
CA GLU A 336 -23.08 3.89 11.23
C GLU A 336 -22.19 5.06 10.76
N GLY A 337 -20.89 5.02 11.06
CA GLY A 337 -19.94 6.05 10.65
C GLY A 337 -20.20 7.42 11.29
N LEU A 338 -20.76 7.44 12.50
CA LEU A 338 -21.19 8.68 13.18
C LEU A 338 -20.04 9.58 13.61
N PHE A 339 -18.86 9.01 13.86
CA PHE A 339 -17.69 9.77 14.29
C PHE A 339 -16.55 9.65 13.28
N PRO A 340 -15.82 10.76 13.04
CA PRO A 340 -14.73 10.82 12.07
C PRO A 340 -13.44 10.13 12.52
N GLY A 341 -13.36 9.74 13.80
CA GLY A 341 -12.19 9.15 14.43
C GLY A 341 -12.51 7.95 15.33
N LYS A 342 -11.64 7.72 16.31
CA LYS A 342 -11.72 6.60 17.24
C LYS A 342 -12.61 6.92 18.44
N ILE A 343 -13.32 5.90 18.89
CA ILE A 343 -14.06 5.91 20.15
C ILE A 343 -13.19 5.22 21.20
N VAL A 344 -12.91 5.90 22.31
CA VAL A 344 -12.16 5.34 23.43
C VAL A 344 -13.14 4.94 24.55
N ILE A 345 -13.11 3.68 24.94
CA ILE A 345 -13.89 3.17 26.06
C ILE A 345 -13.00 3.05 27.29
N PHE A 346 -13.36 3.73 28.38
CA PHE A 346 -12.69 3.67 29.68
C PHE A 346 -13.44 2.67 30.58
N PRO A 347 -12.92 1.44 30.77
CA PRO A 347 -13.67 0.39 31.44
C PRO A 347 -14.02 0.72 32.91
N GLN A 348 -13.18 1.50 33.56
CA GLN A 348 -13.34 1.94 34.94
C GLN A 348 -14.40 3.03 35.14
N LEU A 349 -14.84 3.71 34.07
CA LEU A 349 -15.84 4.77 34.12
C LEU A 349 -17.22 4.22 33.73
N VAL A 350 -17.77 3.35 34.57
CA VAL A 350 -18.90 2.47 34.21
C VAL A 350 -20.08 3.20 33.56
N ASP A 351 -20.48 4.34 34.13
CA ASP A 351 -21.67 5.09 33.72
C ASP A 351 -21.39 6.33 32.85
N LEU A 352 -20.15 6.51 32.38
CA LEU A 352 -19.84 7.59 31.46
C LEU A 352 -20.58 7.36 30.12
N PRO A 353 -21.48 8.25 29.68
CA PRO A 353 -22.17 8.09 28.41
C PRO A 353 -21.19 8.22 27.24
N LEU A 354 -21.63 7.86 26.04
CA LEU A 354 -20.87 8.10 24.83
C LEU A 354 -20.87 9.61 24.50
N ILE A 355 -19.73 10.27 24.67
CA ILE A 355 -19.58 11.73 24.52
C ILE A 355 -18.67 12.02 23.32
N PRO A 356 -19.18 12.66 22.26
CA PRO A 356 -18.36 13.22 21.19
C PRO A 356 -17.51 14.38 21.69
N LEU A 357 -16.25 14.48 21.26
CA LEU A 357 -15.36 15.59 21.67
C LEU A 357 -15.94 16.99 21.41
N PRO A 358 -16.62 17.27 20.28
CA PRO A 358 -17.23 18.58 20.04
C PRO A 358 -18.29 18.98 21.08
N ARG A 359 -18.89 18.00 21.77
CA ARG A 359 -19.89 18.21 22.81
C ARG A 359 -19.32 18.08 24.21
N MET A 360 -18.00 17.93 24.38
CA MET A 360 -17.36 17.69 25.67
C MET A 360 -17.76 18.74 26.72
N ALA A 361 -17.83 20.01 26.33
CA ALA A 361 -18.18 21.10 27.23
C ALA A 361 -19.61 21.02 27.79
N GLU A 362 -20.53 20.32 27.12
CA GLU A 362 -21.91 20.13 27.59
C GLU A 362 -21.99 19.10 28.73
N TYR A 363 -21.07 18.13 28.74
CA TYR A 363 -21.09 17.01 29.69
C TYR A 363 -20.03 17.18 30.79
N LEU A 364 -18.82 17.57 30.40
CA LEU A 364 -17.62 17.64 31.23
C LEU A 364 -16.82 18.93 30.93
N PRO A 365 -17.28 20.10 31.41
CA PRO A 365 -16.63 21.39 31.13
C PRO A 365 -15.15 21.42 31.53
N ASN A 366 -14.82 20.85 32.70
CA ASN A 366 -13.45 20.75 33.21
C ASN A 366 -12.52 19.94 32.30
N VAL A 367 -13.03 18.89 31.64
CA VAL A 367 -12.28 18.08 30.68
C VAL A 367 -12.15 18.80 29.34
N ALA A 368 -13.21 19.50 28.90
CA ALA A 368 -13.21 20.26 27.67
C ALA A 368 -12.13 21.37 27.66
N GLU A 369 -11.89 22.02 28.80
CA GLU A 369 -10.84 23.03 28.97
C GLU A 369 -9.41 22.48 28.77
N LYS A 370 -9.23 21.16 28.78
CA LYS A 370 -7.93 20.50 28.59
C LYS A 370 -7.71 19.99 27.17
N LEU A 371 -8.70 20.07 26.29
CA LEU A 371 -8.53 19.75 24.88
C LEU A 371 -7.56 20.74 24.22
N THR A 372 -6.99 20.36 23.07
CA THR A 372 -6.23 21.32 22.26
C THR A 372 -7.14 22.46 21.79
N PRO A 373 -6.60 23.61 21.33
CA PRO A 373 -7.41 24.67 20.73
C PRO A 373 -8.30 24.19 19.57
N ALA A 374 -7.86 23.15 18.84
CA ALA A 374 -8.61 22.49 17.77
C ALA A 374 -9.59 21.39 18.28
N GLY A 375 -9.81 21.28 19.59
CA GLY A 375 -10.73 20.32 20.20
C GLY A 375 -10.25 18.86 20.23
N MET A 376 -8.95 18.62 20.09
CA MET A 376 -8.39 17.27 20.09
C MET A 376 -8.10 16.78 21.52
N TRP A 377 -8.18 15.46 21.71
CA TRP A 377 -7.88 14.81 23.00
C TRP A 377 -6.42 15.00 23.40
N THR A 378 -6.17 15.14 24.69
CA THR A 378 -4.85 15.37 25.29
C THR A 378 -4.64 14.48 26.51
N LYS A 379 -3.39 14.39 26.98
CA LYS A 379 -3.09 13.65 28.21
C LYS A 379 -3.72 14.35 29.42
N GLU A 380 -3.71 15.68 29.43
CA GLU A 380 -4.29 16.53 30.45
C GLU A 380 -5.81 16.34 30.55
N ALA A 381 -6.50 16.17 29.41
CA ALA A 381 -7.93 15.88 29.39
C ALA A 381 -8.24 14.49 29.97
N GLU A 382 -7.43 13.49 29.64
CA GLU A 382 -7.54 12.16 30.23
C GLU A 382 -7.30 12.18 31.74
N ASP A 383 -6.25 12.83 32.19
CA ASP A 383 -5.91 12.90 33.62
C ASP A 383 -7.01 13.64 34.40
N GLU A 384 -7.56 14.72 33.85
CA GLU A 384 -8.69 15.45 34.46
C GLU A 384 -9.98 14.63 34.48
N LEU A 385 -10.27 13.86 33.41
CA LEU A 385 -11.40 12.94 33.37
C LEU A 385 -11.29 11.91 34.50
N LEU A 386 -10.13 11.24 34.62
CA LEU A 386 -9.90 10.21 35.63
C LEU A 386 -9.92 10.80 37.04
N ARG A 387 -9.26 11.93 37.27
CA ARG A 387 -9.24 12.62 38.57
C ARG A 387 -10.65 12.98 39.04
N SER A 388 -11.46 13.56 38.16
CA SER A 388 -12.83 14.02 38.49
C SER A 388 -13.82 12.87 38.72
N HIS A 389 -13.64 11.70 38.09
CA HIS A 389 -14.60 10.58 38.19
C HIS A 389 -14.17 9.48 39.16
N LEU A 390 -12.87 9.27 39.34
CA LEU A 390 -12.34 8.21 40.20
C LEU A 390 -11.92 8.71 41.58
N LYS A 391 -11.99 10.03 41.82
CA LYS A 391 -11.52 10.68 43.06
C LYS A 391 -10.05 10.36 43.37
N LEU A 392 -9.23 10.29 42.32
CA LEU A 392 -7.78 10.06 42.40
C LEU A 392 -7.02 11.31 42.82
#